data_AF-A0A7V9JNK0-F1
#
_entry.id   AF-A0A7V9JNK0-F1
#
_cell.length_a   1.000
_cell.length_b   1.000
_cell.length_c   1.000
_cell.angle_alpha   90.00
_cell.angle_beta   90.00
_cell.angle_gamma   90.00
#
_symmetry.space_group_name_H-M   'P 1'
#
loop_
_entity.id
_entity.type
_entity.pdbx_description
1 polymer ?
#
loop_
_entity_poly.entity_id
_entity_poly.type
_entity_poly.pdbx_seq_one_letter_code
_entity_poly.pdbx_strand_id
1 'polypeptide(L)'
;LRVDSDMFAEGFIATGHSQDGAVRLADAHISGQLNLSHAKLTNQAGRALIGDHLQVDSDMFAEGFIATGHSQDGAVRLADAHISGQLNLAHAKLTNPAGPVLDLEDAAAKHLFLPAQVVCPQGAAKTTRCAVPAHQITLSGLAYTSIHAVEWHEWLHLIIHHTRDYRPQPYHQLAAALRAGGHESAAREVLMAQQRDLYRRGDVGGRLSKGAHWLWGALAGYGYRSSRAVVALLLVLMIAAGLGIAAGHTTLGPGRYATAHTSQALNPRSPCSLVEQIGVGIDRSVPLAPARIGNRCDFDTSSPAGEAFTASTWVLQALVWTLATLAIAGYLGLIRKSNASG
;
A
#
# COMPACT_ATOMS: atom_id res chain seq x y z
N LEU A 1 34.01 -17.11 -17.06
CA LEU A 1 33.70 -18.09 -18.14
C LEU A 1 33.11 -17.32 -19.31
N ARG A 2 33.50 -17.58 -20.56
CA ARG A 2 32.87 -16.95 -21.73
C ARG A 2 32.38 -18.04 -22.67
N VAL A 3 31.12 -17.97 -23.06
CA VAL A 3 30.47 -18.88 -24.01
C VAL A 3 29.86 -18.02 -25.12
N ASP A 4 30.39 -18.13 -26.34
CA ASP A 4 29.97 -17.27 -27.46
C ASP A 4 28.63 -17.71 -28.11
N SER A 5 27.93 -18.67 -27.50
CA SER A 5 26.66 -19.22 -27.94
C SER A 5 25.88 -19.72 -26.71
N ASP A 6 25.08 -20.77 -26.86
CA ASP A 6 24.28 -21.39 -25.81
C ASP A 6 25.11 -22.26 -24.85
N MET A 7 24.75 -22.25 -23.57
CA MET A 7 25.22 -23.20 -22.57
C MET A 7 24.08 -24.09 -22.12
N PHE A 8 24.07 -25.33 -22.62
CA PHE A 8 23.11 -26.36 -22.20
C PHE A 8 23.68 -27.19 -21.05
N ALA A 9 23.05 -27.09 -19.89
CA ALA A 9 23.29 -27.90 -18.71
C ALA A 9 21.96 -28.51 -18.22
N GLU A 10 21.08 -28.85 -19.16
CA GLU A 10 19.82 -29.52 -18.87
C GLU A 10 20.07 -30.87 -18.20
N GLY A 11 19.35 -31.14 -17.09
CA GLY A 11 19.53 -32.37 -16.31
C GLY A 11 20.90 -32.49 -15.62
N PHE A 12 21.74 -31.45 -15.66
CA PHE A 12 23.08 -31.48 -15.06
C PHE A 12 23.00 -31.68 -13.54
N ILE A 13 23.88 -32.52 -13.00
CA ILE A 13 23.93 -32.81 -11.56
C ILE A 13 25.29 -32.40 -11.01
N ALA A 14 25.30 -31.56 -9.97
CA ALA A 14 26.52 -31.22 -9.24
C ALA A 14 26.32 -31.28 -7.73
N THR A 15 27.38 -31.67 -7.04
CA THR A 15 27.43 -31.74 -5.57
C THR A 15 28.66 -31.00 -5.07
N GLY A 16 28.47 -30.02 -4.19
CA GLY A 16 29.52 -29.26 -3.53
C GLY A 16 29.51 -29.47 -2.01
N HIS A 17 30.66 -29.23 -1.38
CA HIS A 17 30.85 -29.32 0.07
C HIS A 17 31.62 -28.13 0.65
N SER A 18 31.83 -27.06 -0.13
CA SER A 18 32.52 -25.83 0.32
C SER A 18 31.61 -24.60 0.23
N GLN A 19 32.10 -23.47 0.73
CA GLN A 19 31.41 -22.18 0.66
C GLN A 19 31.35 -21.61 -0.78
N ASP A 20 32.16 -22.13 -1.71
CA ASP A 20 32.36 -21.56 -3.05
C ASP A 20 31.26 -21.91 -4.06
N GLY A 21 30.24 -22.65 -3.63
CA GLY A 21 29.14 -23.08 -4.49
C GLY A 21 29.33 -24.49 -5.06
N ALA A 22 28.23 -25.19 -5.38
CA ALA A 22 28.34 -26.42 -6.19
C ALA A 22 28.63 -26.10 -7.66
N VAL A 23 28.05 -25.00 -8.16
CA VAL A 23 28.37 -24.43 -9.47
C VAL A 23 28.59 -22.92 -9.31
N ARG A 24 29.71 -22.44 -9.86
CA ARG A 24 30.07 -21.01 -9.89
C ARG A 24 30.09 -20.53 -11.34
N LEU A 25 29.13 -19.68 -11.69
CA LEU A 25 29.05 -18.92 -12.93
C LEU A 25 29.24 -17.42 -12.68
N ALA A 26 29.90 -17.06 -11.57
CA ALA A 26 30.22 -15.67 -11.27
C ALA A 26 31.07 -15.06 -12.40
N ASP A 27 30.71 -13.84 -12.80
CA ASP A 27 31.34 -13.10 -13.90
C ASP A 27 31.32 -13.86 -15.25
N ALA A 28 30.44 -14.86 -15.40
CA ALA A 28 30.30 -15.56 -16.66
C ALA A 28 29.51 -14.72 -17.65
N HIS A 29 29.90 -14.81 -18.93
CA HIS A 29 29.17 -14.21 -20.04
C HIS A 29 28.78 -15.30 -21.03
N ILE A 30 27.48 -15.45 -21.26
CA ILE A 30 26.89 -16.40 -22.19
C ILE A 30 26.12 -15.59 -23.24
N SER A 31 26.62 -15.59 -24.47
CA SER A 31 26.02 -14.80 -25.57
C SER A 31 24.72 -15.40 -26.11
N GLY A 32 24.47 -16.67 -25.83
CA GLY A 32 23.21 -17.35 -26.12
C GLY A 32 22.36 -17.53 -24.86
N GLN A 33 21.63 -18.64 -24.82
CA GLN A 33 20.82 -19.03 -23.67
C GLN A 33 21.63 -19.82 -22.63
N LEU A 34 21.25 -19.70 -21.35
CA LEU A 34 21.68 -20.60 -20.28
C LEU A 34 20.52 -21.53 -19.92
N ASN A 35 20.64 -22.81 -20.23
CA ASN A 35 19.62 -23.81 -19.91
C ASN A 35 20.08 -24.71 -18.76
N LEU A 36 19.46 -24.54 -17.61
CA LEU A 36 19.59 -25.34 -16.38
C LEU A 36 18.30 -26.10 -16.07
N SER A 37 17.40 -26.26 -17.05
CA SER A 37 16.15 -26.99 -16.86
C SER A 37 16.43 -28.41 -16.34
N HIS A 38 15.66 -28.84 -15.35
CA HIS A 38 15.81 -30.14 -14.68
C HIS A 38 17.18 -30.40 -14.04
N ALA A 39 18.09 -29.42 -13.99
CA ALA A 39 19.37 -29.58 -13.31
C ALA A 39 19.18 -29.72 -11.79
N LYS A 40 20.09 -30.45 -11.15
CA LYS A 40 20.10 -30.69 -9.70
C LYS A 40 21.43 -30.28 -9.09
N LEU A 41 21.43 -29.16 -8.38
CA LEU A 41 22.62 -28.65 -7.69
C LEU A 41 22.46 -28.77 -6.19
N THR A 42 23.39 -29.45 -5.52
CA THR A 42 23.37 -29.62 -4.06
C THR A 42 24.67 -29.11 -3.47
N ASN A 43 24.60 -28.29 -2.43
CA ASN A 43 25.75 -27.94 -1.62
C ASN A 43 25.41 -28.04 -0.14
N GLN A 44 26.21 -28.80 0.60
CA GLN A 44 26.00 -29.05 2.04
C GLN A 44 26.55 -27.96 2.95
N ALA A 45 27.49 -27.15 2.46
CA ALA A 45 28.16 -26.12 3.27
C ALA A 45 27.90 -24.70 2.78
N GLY A 46 27.60 -24.52 1.48
CA GLY A 46 27.44 -23.20 0.85
C GLY A 46 26.26 -23.13 -0.11
N ARG A 47 26.38 -22.28 -1.12
CA ARG A 47 25.34 -22.04 -2.13
C ARG A 47 25.26 -23.21 -3.13
N ALA A 48 24.10 -23.49 -3.68
CA ALA A 48 23.98 -24.45 -4.78
C ALA A 48 24.49 -23.82 -6.10
N LEU A 49 24.06 -22.59 -6.39
CA LEU A 49 24.47 -21.82 -7.57
C LEU A 49 24.92 -20.43 -7.15
N ILE A 50 26.10 -20.02 -7.65
CA ILE A 50 26.58 -18.64 -7.58
C ILE A 50 26.64 -18.09 -9.00
N GLY A 51 25.80 -17.12 -9.31
CA GLY A 51 25.75 -16.41 -10.60
C GLY A 51 25.89 -14.90 -10.41
N ASP A 52 26.73 -14.47 -9.47
CA ASP A 52 27.00 -13.05 -9.25
C ASP A 52 27.59 -12.40 -10.52
N HIS A 53 27.03 -11.29 -10.97
CA HIS A 53 27.39 -10.60 -12.22
C HIS A 53 27.28 -11.47 -13.49
N LEU A 54 26.48 -12.55 -13.44
CA LEU A 54 26.24 -13.40 -14.61
C LEU A 54 25.55 -12.60 -15.72
N GLN A 55 26.10 -12.65 -16.93
CA GLN A 55 25.51 -12.05 -18.12
C GLN A 55 25.01 -13.14 -19.06
N VAL A 56 23.72 -13.12 -19.37
CA VAL A 56 23.07 -13.96 -20.38
C VAL A 56 22.41 -13.04 -21.39
N ASP A 57 22.91 -13.02 -22.63
CA ASP A 57 22.44 -12.10 -23.68
C ASP A 57 21.09 -12.52 -24.27
N SER A 58 20.59 -13.71 -23.90
CA SER A 58 19.28 -14.25 -24.26
C SER A 58 18.50 -14.68 -23.01
N ASP A 59 17.96 -15.90 -23.00
CA ASP A 59 17.12 -16.45 -21.95
C ASP A 59 17.90 -17.33 -20.97
N MET A 60 17.50 -17.30 -19.69
CA MET A 60 17.93 -18.25 -18.67
C MET A 60 16.75 -19.16 -18.27
N PHE A 61 16.85 -20.43 -18.67
CA PHE A 61 15.85 -21.45 -18.34
C PHE A 61 16.29 -22.27 -17.14
N ALA A 62 15.45 -22.36 -16.13
CA ALA A 62 15.62 -23.17 -14.94
C ALA A 62 14.28 -23.86 -14.59
N GLU A 63 13.57 -24.31 -15.62
CA GLU A 63 12.30 -25.01 -15.43
C GLU A 63 12.54 -26.35 -14.74
N GLY A 64 11.79 -26.64 -13.68
CA GLY A 64 11.95 -27.88 -12.91
C GLY A 64 13.33 -28.01 -12.23
N PHE A 65 14.09 -26.92 -12.13
CA PHE A 65 15.40 -26.88 -11.50
C PHE A 65 15.33 -27.20 -10.00
N ILE A 66 16.25 -28.02 -9.50
CA ILE A 66 16.32 -28.41 -8.08
C ILE A 66 17.63 -27.89 -7.49
N ALA A 67 17.53 -27.01 -6.49
CA ALA A 67 18.70 -26.46 -5.81
C ALA A 67 18.58 -26.62 -4.30
N THR A 68 19.59 -27.22 -3.68
CA THR A 68 19.69 -27.33 -2.22
C THR A 68 20.99 -26.69 -1.78
N GLY A 69 20.90 -25.62 -0.99
CA GLY A 69 22.05 -24.95 -0.38
C GLY A 69 21.99 -24.95 1.14
N HIS A 70 23.05 -24.44 1.75
CA HIS A 70 23.18 -24.25 3.19
C HIS A 70 23.94 -22.94 3.49
N SER A 71 23.44 -21.82 2.97
CA SER A 71 24.08 -20.49 3.06
C SER A 71 23.16 -19.45 3.67
N GLN A 72 23.70 -18.40 4.31
CA GLN A 72 22.90 -17.27 4.81
C GLN A 72 22.46 -16.31 3.70
N ASP A 73 23.02 -16.46 2.49
CA ASP A 73 22.90 -15.49 1.39
C ASP A 73 22.20 -16.11 0.14
N GLY A 74 21.39 -17.15 0.31
CA GLY A 74 20.70 -17.81 -0.81
C GLY A 74 21.18 -19.23 -1.10
N ALA A 75 20.28 -20.17 -1.45
CA ALA A 75 20.71 -21.40 -2.13
C ALA A 75 21.10 -21.11 -3.57
N VAL A 76 20.36 -20.21 -4.22
CA VAL A 76 20.66 -19.68 -5.55
C VAL A 76 20.86 -18.17 -5.41
N ARG A 77 22.05 -17.69 -5.76
CA ARG A 77 22.36 -16.26 -5.79
C ARG A 77 22.66 -15.82 -7.21
N LEU A 78 21.94 -14.80 -7.67
CA LEU A 78 22.07 -14.17 -8.99
C LEU A 78 22.26 -12.66 -8.80
N ALA A 79 23.07 -12.26 -7.83
CA ALA A 79 23.25 -10.85 -7.53
C ALA A 79 23.90 -10.12 -8.71
N ASP A 80 23.39 -8.94 -9.06
CA ASP A 80 23.85 -8.16 -10.23
C ASP A 80 23.81 -8.94 -11.56
N ALA A 81 23.05 -10.05 -11.64
CA ALA A 81 22.94 -10.83 -12.86
C ALA A 81 22.08 -10.09 -13.89
N HIS A 82 22.51 -10.08 -15.14
CA HIS A 82 21.79 -9.50 -16.26
C HIS A 82 21.34 -10.59 -17.23
N ILE A 83 20.04 -10.79 -17.34
CA ILE A 83 19.41 -11.70 -18.29
C ILE A 83 18.60 -10.85 -19.27
N SER A 84 19.07 -10.72 -20.51
CA SER A 84 18.46 -9.81 -21.50
C SER A 84 17.02 -10.23 -21.87
N GLY A 85 16.74 -11.54 -21.82
CA GLY A 85 15.44 -12.13 -22.08
C GLY A 85 14.69 -12.51 -20.81
N GLN A 86 14.26 -13.77 -20.74
CA GLN A 86 13.49 -14.30 -19.62
C GLN A 86 14.36 -15.00 -18.57
N LEU A 87 14.03 -14.82 -17.30
CA LEU A 87 14.46 -15.70 -16.20
C LEU A 87 13.29 -16.61 -15.85
N ASN A 88 13.40 -17.89 -16.20
CA ASN A 88 12.33 -18.86 -16.00
C ASN A 88 12.66 -19.86 -14.88
N LEU A 89 11.95 -19.72 -13.75
CA LEU A 89 12.04 -20.58 -12.57
C LEU A 89 10.74 -21.40 -12.37
N ALA A 90 9.95 -21.60 -13.43
CA ALA A 90 8.74 -22.41 -13.37
C ALA A 90 9.06 -23.81 -12.84
N HIS A 91 8.23 -24.32 -11.92
CA HIS A 91 8.39 -25.65 -11.31
C HIS A 91 9.73 -25.88 -10.57
N ALA A 92 10.54 -24.83 -10.35
CA ALA A 92 11.78 -24.96 -9.59
C ALA A 92 11.50 -25.29 -8.12
N LYS A 93 12.41 -26.07 -7.51
CA LYS A 93 12.37 -26.46 -6.10
C LYS A 93 13.67 -26.04 -5.44
N LEU A 94 13.59 -24.98 -4.63
CA LEU A 94 14.75 -24.41 -3.95
C LEU A 94 14.63 -24.70 -2.44
N THR A 95 15.72 -25.15 -1.81
CA THR A 95 15.76 -25.42 -0.37
C THR A 95 17.03 -24.82 0.22
N ASN A 96 16.87 -24.05 1.30
CA ASN A 96 18.00 -23.52 2.07
C ASN A 96 17.63 -23.41 3.55
N PRO A 97 18.03 -24.36 4.40
CA PRO A 97 17.71 -24.30 5.83
C PRO A 97 18.38 -23.14 6.56
N ALA A 98 19.51 -22.63 6.05
CA ALA A 98 20.34 -21.64 6.73
C ALA A 98 19.96 -20.17 6.40
N GLY A 99 19.10 -19.93 5.40
CA GLY A 99 18.84 -18.58 4.89
C GLY A 99 17.78 -18.54 3.78
N PRO A 100 17.73 -17.48 2.97
CA PRO A 100 16.78 -17.37 1.87
C PRO A 100 17.04 -18.45 0.82
N VAL A 101 16.01 -18.87 0.08
CA VAL A 101 16.19 -19.83 -1.02
C VAL A 101 16.73 -19.18 -2.28
N LEU A 102 16.38 -17.91 -2.52
CA LEU A 102 16.69 -17.20 -3.74
C LEU A 102 17.11 -15.76 -3.45
N ASP A 103 18.21 -15.35 -4.06
CA ASP A 103 18.74 -14.00 -3.96
C ASP A 103 18.88 -13.39 -5.36
N LEU A 104 18.10 -12.35 -5.61
CA LEU A 104 18.04 -11.60 -6.87
C LEU A 104 18.41 -10.12 -6.64
N GLU A 105 19.26 -9.84 -5.64
CA GLU A 105 19.74 -8.49 -5.37
C GLU A 105 20.33 -7.85 -6.64
N ASP A 106 19.83 -6.67 -7.02
CA ASP A 106 20.26 -5.89 -8.19
C ASP A 106 20.23 -6.65 -9.54
N ALA A 107 19.57 -7.81 -9.59
CA ALA A 107 19.42 -8.58 -10.83
C ALA A 107 18.45 -7.88 -11.80
N ALA A 108 18.64 -8.13 -13.09
CA ALA A 108 17.76 -7.62 -14.14
C ALA A 108 17.35 -8.73 -15.10
N ALA A 109 16.05 -8.85 -15.35
CA ALA A 109 15.51 -9.74 -16.38
C ALA A 109 14.33 -9.06 -17.08
N LYS A 110 14.21 -9.15 -18.41
CA LYS A 110 13.09 -8.51 -19.10
C LYS A 110 11.75 -9.12 -18.69
N HIS A 111 11.69 -10.46 -18.65
CA HIS A 111 10.51 -11.23 -18.27
C HIS A 111 10.86 -12.17 -17.11
N LEU A 112 10.11 -12.09 -16.00
CA LEU A 112 10.35 -12.93 -14.83
C LEU A 112 9.22 -13.96 -14.68
N PHE A 113 9.56 -15.24 -14.79
CA PHE A 113 8.64 -16.34 -14.50
C PHE A 113 9.03 -16.96 -13.16
N LEU A 114 8.46 -16.43 -12.07
CA LEU A 114 8.73 -16.90 -10.72
C LEU A 114 7.41 -17.19 -9.99
N PRO A 115 6.88 -18.42 -10.09
CA PRO A 115 5.70 -18.83 -9.36
C PRO A 115 5.91 -18.71 -7.85
N ALA A 116 4.88 -18.29 -7.11
CA ALA A 116 4.98 -18.12 -5.67
C ALA A 116 5.34 -19.43 -4.93
N GLN A 117 5.06 -20.59 -5.54
CA GLN A 117 5.36 -21.91 -4.98
C GLN A 117 6.87 -22.20 -4.89
N VAL A 118 7.70 -21.53 -5.67
CA VAL A 118 9.18 -21.67 -5.60
C VAL A 118 9.69 -21.18 -4.23
N VAL A 119 9.04 -20.16 -3.68
CA VAL A 119 9.39 -19.56 -2.37
C VAL A 119 8.48 -20.07 -1.26
N CYS A 120 7.19 -20.30 -1.57
CA CYS A 120 6.16 -20.77 -0.65
C CYS A 120 5.45 -22.03 -1.20
N PRO A 121 6.05 -23.22 -1.06
CA PRO A 121 5.54 -24.46 -1.65
C PRO A 121 4.22 -24.95 -1.03
N GLN A 122 3.85 -24.50 0.18
CA GLN A 122 2.66 -24.98 0.90
C GLN A 122 1.38 -24.14 0.71
N GLY A 123 1.39 -23.09 -0.12
CA GLY A 123 0.13 -22.44 -0.46
C GLY A 123 0.25 -21.08 -1.11
N ALA A 124 0.21 -21.06 -2.43
CA ALA A 124 -0.37 -19.95 -3.20
C ALA A 124 -1.92 -19.99 -3.17
N ALA A 125 -2.52 -20.54 -2.11
CA ALA A 125 -3.96 -20.48 -1.90
C ALA A 125 -4.27 -19.15 -1.23
N LYS A 126 -5.19 -18.38 -1.82
CA LYS A 126 -5.61 -16.98 -1.55
C LYS A 126 -5.69 -16.48 -0.08
N THR A 127 -5.54 -17.34 0.92
CA THR A 127 -5.81 -17.05 2.33
C THR A 127 -4.81 -17.64 3.33
N THR A 128 -3.87 -18.49 2.92
CA THR A 128 -3.06 -19.26 3.87
C THR A 128 -1.69 -18.63 4.05
N ARG A 129 -1.36 -18.25 5.29
CA ARG A 129 0.01 -17.89 5.66
C ARG A 129 0.92 -19.05 5.29
N CYS A 130 1.93 -18.77 4.47
CA CYS A 130 3.02 -19.70 4.20
C CYS A 130 3.61 -20.21 5.53
N ALA A 131 3.59 -21.52 5.77
CA ALA A 131 4.16 -22.14 6.97
C ALA A 131 5.71 -22.24 6.92
N VAL A 132 6.31 -21.75 5.83
CA VAL A 132 7.76 -21.62 5.71
C VAL A 132 8.28 -20.40 6.51
N PRO A 133 9.55 -20.40 6.92
CA PRO A 133 10.13 -19.27 7.64
C PRO A 133 9.97 -17.96 6.85
N ALA A 134 9.87 -16.83 7.55
CA ALA A 134 9.95 -15.51 6.91
C ALA A 134 11.32 -15.35 6.20
N HIS A 135 11.42 -14.39 5.28
CA HIS A 135 12.70 -13.95 4.68
C HIS A 135 13.35 -14.99 3.74
N GLN A 136 12.54 -15.58 2.85
CA GLN A 136 12.96 -16.60 1.89
C GLN A 136 13.54 -16.03 0.58
N ILE A 137 13.37 -14.73 0.32
CA ILE A 137 13.80 -14.11 -0.94
C ILE A 137 14.36 -12.71 -0.75
N THR A 138 15.42 -12.39 -1.50
CA THR A 138 15.97 -11.03 -1.63
C THR A 138 15.58 -10.46 -2.99
N LEU A 139 14.96 -9.27 -3.00
CA LEU A 139 14.43 -8.60 -4.19
C LEU A 139 14.92 -7.14 -4.32
N SER A 140 15.81 -6.70 -3.44
CA SER A 140 16.32 -5.33 -3.44
C SER A 140 17.00 -5.06 -4.78
N GLY A 141 16.59 -4.01 -5.50
CA GLY A 141 17.23 -3.64 -6.76
C GLY A 141 16.80 -4.47 -7.97
N LEU A 142 16.06 -5.57 -7.77
CA LEU A 142 15.56 -6.40 -8.87
C LEU A 142 14.73 -5.56 -9.86
N ALA A 143 15.11 -5.63 -11.14
CA ALA A 143 14.43 -4.96 -12.24
C ALA A 143 13.82 -5.97 -13.22
N TYR A 144 12.56 -5.71 -13.61
CA TYR A 144 11.86 -6.49 -14.63
C TYR A 144 10.76 -5.72 -15.35
N THR A 145 10.43 -6.09 -16.59
CA THR A 145 9.36 -5.44 -17.34
C THR A 145 8.01 -6.08 -17.06
N SER A 146 7.95 -7.41 -17.01
CA SER A 146 6.73 -8.15 -16.70
C SER A 146 6.99 -9.36 -15.81
N ILE A 147 5.97 -9.74 -15.06
CA ILE A 147 5.93 -10.96 -14.24
C ILE A 147 4.93 -11.94 -14.84
N HIS A 148 5.27 -13.21 -14.82
CA HIS A 148 4.46 -14.30 -15.35
C HIS A 148 4.44 -15.48 -14.37
N ALA A 149 3.48 -16.39 -14.57
CA ALA A 149 3.27 -17.57 -13.73
C ALA A 149 3.00 -17.26 -12.24
N VAL A 150 2.65 -16.01 -11.92
CA VAL A 150 2.30 -15.53 -10.58
C VAL A 150 1.28 -14.38 -10.70
N GLU A 151 0.23 -14.42 -9.90
CA GLU A 151 -0.70 -13.31 -9.79
C GLU A 151 -0.07 -12.17 -9.00
N TRP A 152 -0.42 -10.92 -9.30
CA TRP A 152 0.20 -9.77 -8.66
C TRP A 152 0.00 -9.74 -7.13
N HIS A 153 -1.10 -10.30 -6.63
CA HIS A 153 -1.37 -10.44 -5.20
C HIS A 153 -0.42 -11.44 -4.53
N GLU A 154 -0.07 -12.51 -5.23
CA GLU A 154 0.87 -13.52 -4.75
C GLU A 154 2.29 -12.94 -4.74
N TRP A 155 2.67 -12.20 -5.79
CA TRP A 155 3.94 -11.47 -5.82
C TRP A 155 4.03 -10.44 -4.68
N LEU A 156 2.94 -9.68 -4.46
CA LEU A 156 2.85 -8.75 -3.34
C LEU A 156 2.96 -9.46 -1.99
N HIS A 157 2.39 -10.67 -1.85
CA HIS A 157 2.58 -11.49 -0.65
C HIS A 157 4.07 -11.83 -0.46
N LEU A 158 4.80 -12.21 -1.51
CA LEU A 158 6.24 -12.47 -1.40
C LEU A 158 6.99 -11.24 -0.91
N ILE A 159 6.71 -10.06 -1.48
CA ILE A 159 7.33 -8.80 -1.05
C ILE A 159 7.06 -8.51 0.44
N ILE A 160 5.82 -8.70 0.92
CA ILE A 160 5.44 -8.33 2.29
C ILE A 160 5.97 -9.34 3.32
N HIS A 161 5.94 -10.64 3.00
CA HIS A 161 6.13 -11.70 4.01
C HIS A 161 7.43 -12.49 3.85
N HIS A 162 8.04 -12.49 2.67
CA HIS A 162 9.23 -13.29 2.37
C HIS A 162 10.49 -12.47 2.08
N THR A 163 10.44 -11.15 2.13
CA THR A 163 11.63 -10.29 2.16
C THR A 163 12.09 -10.02 3.58
N ARG A 164 13.40 -9.86 3.78
CA ARG A 164 14.01 -9.55 5.10
C ARG A 164 13.59 -8.20 5.64
N ASP A 165 13.97 -7.16 4.91
CA ASP A 165 13.81 -5.77 5.33
C ASP A 165 12.79 -5.05 4.45
N TYR A 166 12.15 -4.02 5.02
CA TYR A 166 11.32 -3.12 4.23
C TYR A 166 12.20 -2.34 3.25
N ARG A 167 11.91 -2.47 1.96
CA ARG A 167 12.47 -1.63 0.89
C ARG A 167 11.33 -1.10 0.03
N PRO A 168 11.34 0.19 -0.35
CA PRO A 168 10.29 0.77 -1.20
C PRO A 168 10.39 0.28 -2.65
N GLN A 169 11.60 0.02 -3.15
CA GLN A 169 11.86 -0.28 -4.57
C GLN A 169 11.06 -1.48 -5.12
N PRO A 170 10.96 -2.65 -4.46
CA PRO A 170 10.21 -3.78 -5.00
C PRO A 170 8.72 -3.49 -5.23
N TYR A 171 8.11 -2.65 -4.39
CA TYR A 171 6.73 -2.21 -4.57
C TYR A 171 6.58 -1.29 -5.78
N HIS A 172 7.52 -0.36 -5.96
CA HIS A 172 7.52 0.53 -7.12
C HIS A 172 7.75 -0.24 -8.42
N GLN A 173 8.62 -1.25 -8.42
CA GLN A 173 8.87 -2.12 -9.57
C GLN A 173 7.60 -2.89 -9.98
N LEU A 174 6.92 -3.52 -9.03
CA LEU A 174 5.64 -4.19 -9.29
C LEU A 174 4.58 -3.22 -9.80
N ALA A 175 4.43 -2.05 -9.17
CA ALA A 175 3.48 -1.05 -9.60
C ALA A 175 3.77 -0.55 -11.03
N ALA A 176 5.05 -0.36 -11.39
CA ALA A 176 5.46 0.03 -12.74
C ALA A 176 5.10 -1.05 -13.78
N ALA A 177 5.42 -2.32 -13.50
CA ALA A 177 5.07 -3.44 -14.38
C ALA A 177 3.53 -3.57 -14.58
N LEU A 178 2.75 -3.40 -13.51
CA LEU A 178 1.29 -3.42 -13.59
C LEU A 178 0.71 -2.28 -14.42
N ARG A 179 1.27 -1.05 -14.31
CA ARG A 179 0.85 0.07 -15.16
C ARG A 179 1.19 -0.17 -16.63
N ALA A 180 2.37 -0.71 -16.92
CA ALA A 180 2.75 -1.07 -18.28
C ALA A 180 1.80 -2.12 -18.89
N GLY A 181 1.25 -3.01 -18.07
CA GLY A 181 0.20 -3.95 -18.46
C GLY A 181 -1.24 -3.39 -18.48
N GLY A 182 -1.43 -2.10 -18.18
CA GLY A 182 -2.76 -1.46 -18.14
C GLY A 182 -3.55 -1.63 -16.84
N HIS A 183 -2.97 -2.26 -15.81
CA HIS A 183 -3.63 -2.53 -14.52
C HIS A 183 -3.43 -1.40 -13.50
N GLU A 184 -3.95 -0.21 -13.83
CA GLU A 184 -3.84 1.00 -13.01
C GLU A 184 -4.41 0.84 -11.59
N SER A 185 -5.53 0.14 -11.42
CA SER A 185 -6.12 -0.12 -10.09
C SER A 185 -5.20 -0.98 -9.22
N ALA A 186 -4.68 -2.07 -9.77
CA ALA A 186 -3.77 -2.97 -9.07
C ALA A 186 -2.46 -2.27 -8.66
N ALA A 187 -1.87 -1.47 -9.57
CA ALA A 187 -0.67 -0.69 -9.26
C ALA A 187 -0.88 0.26 -8.08
N ARG A 188 -2.07 0.85 -7.95
CA ARG A 188 -2.42 1.72 -6.82
C ARG A 188 -2.59 0.93 -5.53
N GLU A 189 -3.20 -0.26 -5.58
CA GLU A 189 -3.32 -1.14 -4.41
C GLU A 189 -1.96 -1.61 -3.87
N VAL A 190 -1.01 -1.88 -4.77
CA VAL A 190 0.38 -2.19 -4.41
C VAL A 190 1.04 -1.04 -3.64
N LEU A 191 0.91 0.19 -4.11
CA LEU A 191 1.48 1.36 -3.41
C LEU A 191 0.77 1.65 -2.08
N MET A 192 -0.51 1.32 -1.95
CA MET A 192 -1.18 1.37 -0.64
C MET A 192 -0.68 0.27 0.30
N ALA A 193 -0.36 -0.91 -0.22
CA ALA A 193 0.27 -1.97 0.56
C ALA A 193 1.68 -1.57 1.02
N GLN A 194 2.49 -0.95 0.13
CA GLN A 194 3.79 -0.37 0.47
C GLN A 194 3.68 0.61 1.65
N GLN A 195 2.73 1.55 1.58
CA GLN A 195 2.56 2.55 2.62
C GLN A 195 2.13 1.92 3.95
N ARG A 196 1.27 0.89 3.92
CA ARG A 196 0.92 0.11 5.12
C ARG A 196 2.12 -0.66 5.69
N ASP A 197 2.97 -1.21 4.84
CA ASP A 197 4.15 -1.96 5.26
C ASP A 197 5.25 -1.05 5.84
N LEU A 198 5.42 0.16 5.30
CA LEU A 198 6.28 1.20 5.87
C LEU A 198 5.96 1.45 7.35
N TYR A 199 4.69 1.44 7.73
CA TYR A 199 4.30 1.62 9.14
C TYR A 199 4.56 0.40 10.02
N ARG A 200 4.57 -0.80 9.44
CA ARG A 200 4.77 -2.06 10.18
C ARG A 200 6.23 -2.38 10.37
N ARG A 201 7.02 -2.25 9.30
CA ARG A 201 8.42 -2.69 9.22
C ARG A 201 9.42 -1.56 8.99
N GLY A 202 8.97 -0.39 8.54
CA GLY A 202 9.85 0.75 8.27
C GLY A 202 10.12 1.63 9.49
N ASP A 203 11.16 2.45 9.40
CA ASP A 203 11.50 3.46 10.40
C ASP A 203 10.75 4.77 10.11
N VAL A 204 9.62 4.97 10.81
CA VAL A 204 8.71 6.10 10.60
C VAL A 204 8.93 7.27 11.56
N GLY A 205 10.08 7.32 12.23
CA GLY A 205 10.39 8.37 13.22
C GLY A 205 9.58 8.25 14.51
N GLY A 206 9.86 9.16 15.46
CA GLY A 206 9.43 9.08 16.87
C GLY A 206 7.92 9.01 17.14
N ARG A 207 7.53 8.78 18.40
CA ARG A 207 6.14 8.47 18.83
C ARG A 207 5.08 9.51 18.38
N LEU A 208 5.45 10.78 18.23
CA LEU A 208 4.55 11.87 17.82
C LEU A 208 4.12 11.79 16.35
N SER A 209 4.98 11.30 15.44
CA SER A 209 4.62 11.12 14.02
C SER A 209 3.56 10.02 13.85
N LYS A 210 3.67 8.94 14.62
CA LYS A 210 2.72 7.81 14.58
C LYS A 210 1.30 8.21 14.99
N GLY A 211 1.15 9.08 16.01
CA GLY A 211 -0.14 9.57 16.47
C GLY A 211 -0.83 10.51 15.47
N ALA A 212 -0.08 11.47 14.91
CA ALA A 212 -0.58 12.33 13.85
C ALA A 212 -0.99 11.50 12.62
N HIS A 213 -0.19 10.51 12.22
CA HIS A 213 -0.48 9.66 11.06
C HIS A 213 -1.67 8.71 11.25
N TRP A 214 -1.98 8.26 12.47
CA TRP A 214 -3.21 7.49 12.72
C TRP A 214 -4.46 8.35 12.50
N LEU A 215 -4.45 9.59 13.00
CA LEU A 215 -5.52 10.55 12.80
C LEU A 215 -5.70 10.88 11.30
N TRP A 216 -4.60 11.14 10.59
CA TRP A 216 -4.62 11.37 9.13
C TRP A 216 -4.97 10.09 8.35
N GLY A 217 -4.61 8.89 8.80
CA GLY A 217 -4.98 7.64 8.16
C GLY A 217 -6.48 7.33 8.26
N ALA A 218 -7.08 7.66 9.42
CA ALA A 218 -8.51 7.51 9.67
C ALA A 218 -9.36 8.54 8.92
N LEU A 219 -8.93 9.80 8.87
CA LEU A 219 -9.67 10.89 8.23
C LEU A 219 -9.34 11.07 6.73
N ALA A 220 -8.08 10.93 6.34
CA ALA A 220 -7.61 11.20 4.98
C ALA A 220 -7.47 9.96 4.10
N GLY A 221 -7.55 8.74 4.67
CA GLY A 221 -7.59 7.47 3.94
C GLY A 221 -6.81 7.48 2.63
N TYR A 222 -5.50 7.75 2.70
CA TYR A 222 -4.55 7.82 1.58
C TYR A 222 -5.15 8.23 0.22
N GLY A 223 -5.78 9.40 0.16
CA GLY A 223 -6.17 10.03 -1.11
C GLY A 223 -7.12 9.21 -2.00
N TYR A 224 -7.83 8.21 -1.45
CA TYR A 224 -8.50 7.22 -2.30
C TYR A 224 -9.95 6.88 -1.96
N ARG A 225 -10.55 7.55 -0.98
CA ARG A 225 -12.02 7.52 -0.81
C ARG A 225 -12.53 8.90 -0.40
N SER A 226 -12.68 9.80 -1.38
CA SER A 226 -13.48 11.02 -1.21
C SER A 226 -14.84 10.72 -0.59
N SER A 227 -15.40 9.53 -0.86
CA SER A 227 -16.64 9.05 -0.25
C SER A 227 -16.61 9.00 1.29
N ARG A 228 -15.47 8.69 1.93
CA ARG A 228 -15.40 8.69 3.40
C ARG A 228 -15.37 10.10 3.97
N ALA A 229 -14.64 11.02 3.33
CA ALA A 229 -14.63 12.43 3.71
C ALA A 229 -16.02 13.06 3.53
N VAL A 230 -16.72 12.73 2.43
CA VAL A 230 -18.10 13.15 2.18
C VAL A 230 -19.06 12.57 3.22
N VAL A 231 -18.97 11.28 3.53
CA VAL A 231 -19.80 10.65 4.58
C VAL A 231 -19.51 11.27 5.95
N ALA A 232 -18.24 11.50 6.30
CA ALA A 232 -17.87 12.18 7.55
C ALA A 232 -18.41 13.61 7.60
N LEU A 233 -18.34 14.35 6.49
CA LEU A 233 -18.91 15.70 6.38
C LEU A 233 -20.42 15.67 6.56
N LEU A 234 -21.14 14.73 5.93
CA LEU A 234 -22.57 14.55 6.12
C LEU A 234 -22.91 14.22 7.58
N LEU A 235 -22.14 13.34 8.24
CA LEU A 235 -22.33 13.02 9.66
C LEU A 235 -22.13 14.24 10.56
N VAL A 236 -21.11 15.07 10.31
CA VAL A 236 -20.88 16.33 11.05
C VAL A 236 -22.03 17.32 10.83
N LEU A 237 -22.57 17.42 9.62
CA LEU A 237 -23.75 18.26 9.34
C LEU A 237 -25.03 17.72 10.02
N MET A 238 -25.19 16.40 10.11
CA MET A 238 -26.30 15.79 10.87
C MET A 238 -26.17 16.07 12.38
N ILE A 239 -24.95 16.03 12.93
CA ILE A 239 -24.69 16.41 14.33
C ILE A 239 -25.00 17.91 14.54
N ALA A 240 -24.63 18.77 13.59
CA ALA A 240 -24.95 20.20 13.64
C ALA A 240 -26.46 20.45 13.64
N ALA A 241 -27.22 19.76 12.78
CA ALA A 241 -28.69 19.81 12.79
C ALA A 241 -29.27 19.35 14.13
N GLY A 242 -28.75 18.25 14.67
CA GLY A 242 -29.16 17.72 15.99
C GLY A 242 -28.87 18.69 17.14
N LEU A 243 -27.74 19.39 17.10
CA LEU A 243 -27.38 20.43 18.08
C LEU A 243 -28.40 21.57 18.08
N GLY A 244 -28.82 22.02 16.89
CA GLY A 244 -29.85 23.06 16.73
C GLY A 244 -31.21 22.65 17.31
N ILE A 245 -31.64 21.40 17.04
CA ILE A 245 -32.86 20.82 17.62
C ILE A 245 -32.74 20.72 19.16
N ALA A 246 -31.63 20.19 19.67
CA ALA A 246 -31.41 20.04 21.10
C ALA A 246 -31.46 21.39 21.84
N ALA A 247 -30.91 22.44 21.24
CA ALA A 247 -30.98 23.80 21.76
C ALA A 247 -32.42 24.37 21.72
N GLY A 248 -33.24 24.00 20.73
CA GLY A 248 -34.68 24.32 20.70
C GLY A 248 -35.51 23.64 21.79
N HIS A 249 -35.12 22.46 22.24
CA HIS A 249 -35.80 21.76 23.34
C HIS A 249 -35.27 22.12 24.73
N THR A 250 -34.13 22.82 24.82
CA THR A 250 -33.52 23.19 26.11
C THR A 250 -34.20 24.44 26.67
N THR A 251 -34.92 24.29 27.79
CA THR A 251 -35.63 25.39 28.46
C THR A 251 -34.72 26.16 29.41
N LEU A 252 -34.77 27.50 29.33
CA LEU A 252 -34.01 28.44 30.16
C LEU A 252 -34.88 29.08 31.26
N GLY A 253 -36.18 28.80 31.24
CA GLY A 253 -37.20 29.38 32.11
C GLY A 253 -38.58 29.31 31.45
N PRO A 254 -39.65 29.83 32.08
CA PRO A 254 -40.99 29.81 31.51
C PRO A 254 -41.02 30.52 30.14
N GLY A 255 -41.30 29.76 29.08
CA GLY A 255 -41.38 30.28 27.71
C GLY A 255 -40.05 30.73 27.08
N ARG A 256 -38.90 30.46 27.70
CA ARG A 256 -37.57 30.78 27.15
C ARG A 256 -36.83 29.50 26.78
N TYR A 257 -36.24 29.49 25.59
CA TYR A 257 -35.48 28.36 25.03
C TYR A 257 -34.08 28.80 24.62
N ALA A 258 -33.14 27.85 24.58
CA ALA A 258 -31.75 28.15 24.21
C ALA A 258 -31.58 28.54 22.73
N THR A 259 -32.55 28.23 21.86
CA THR A 259 -32.74 28.92 20.58
C THR A 259 -33.96 29.81 20.65
N ALA A 260 -33.83 31.04 20.16
CA ALA A 260 -34.92 32.00 20.19
C ALA A 260 -34.85 32.96 19.01
N HIS A 261 -36.00 33.52 18.68
CA HIS A 261 -36.06 34.55 17.66
C HIS A 261 -35.26 35.80 18.07
N THR A 262 -34.42 36.29 17.17
CA THR A 262 -33.53 37.45 17.40
C THR A 262 -34.33 38.75 17.53
N SER A 263 -33.68 39.84 17.93
CA SER A 263 -34.29 41.18 17.98
C SER A 263 -34.75 41.70 16.61
N GLN A 264 -34.34 41.06 15.52
CA GLN A 264 -34.75 41.39 14.15
C GLN A 264 -36.04 40.66 13.72
N ALA A 265 -36.54 39.72 14.52
CA ALA A 265 -37.77 39.00 14.23
C ALA A 265 -39.02 39.81 14.63
N LEU A 266 -40.15 39.53 13.97
CA LEU A 266 -41.46 40.12 14.28
C LEU A 266 -41.90 39.87 15.73
N ASN A 267 -41.53 38.71 16.28
CA ASN A 267 -41.76 38.34 17.68
C ASN A 267 -40.42 37.96 18.33
N PRO A 268 -39.68 38.91 18.92
CA PRO A 268 -38.42 38.61 19.60
C PRO A 268 -38.65 37.63 20.75
N ARG A 269 -37.70 36.71 20.96
CA ARG A 269 -37.71 35.71 22.04
C ARG A 269 -38.83 34.67 21.98
N SER A 270 -39.60 34.58 20.89
CA SER A 270 -40.52 33.46 20.67
C SER A 270 -39.75 32.18 20.29
N PRO A 271 -40.34 30.98 20.51
CA PRO A 271 -39.72 29.72 20.10
C PRO A 271 -39.63 29.62 18.58
N CYS A 272 -38.54 29.04 18.09
CA CYS A 272 -38.32 28.83 16.67
C CYS A 272 -38.96 27.51 16.20
N SER A 273 -39.37 27.45 14.94
CA SER A 273 -39.88 26.22 14.31
C SER A 273 -38.77 25.15 14.14
N LEU A 274 -39.16 23.90 13.90
CA LEU A 274 -38.21 22.79 13.69
C LEU A 274 -37.23 23.07 12.54
N VAL A 275 -37.71 23.68 11.45
CA VAL A 275 -36.87 24.02 10.29
C VAL A 275 -35.87 25.12 10.66
N GLU A 276 -36.27 26.09 11.46
CA GLU A 276 -35.38 27.16 11.95
C GLU A 276 -34.35 26.61 12.93
N GLN A 277 -34.73 25.67 13.81
CA GLN A 277 -33.80 25.03 14.74
C GLN A 277 -32.70 24.24 13.99
N ILE A 278 -33.08 23.46 12.97
CA ILE A 278 -32.11 22.77 12.10
C ILE A 278 -31.23 23.78 11.36
N GLY A 279 -31.84 24.84 10.83
CA GLY A 279 -31.15 25.91 10.10
C GLY A 279 -30.06 26.57 10.93
N VAL A 280 -30.34 26.94 12.18
CA VAL A 280 -29.35 27.57 13.09
C VAL A 280 -28.12 26.69 13.30
N GLY A 281 -28.32 25.38 13.53
CA GLY A 281 -27.21 24.45 13.73
C GLY A 281 -26.31 24.30 12.49
N ILE A 282 -26.91 24.16 11.31
CA ILE A 282 -26.19 24.03 10.04
C ILE A 282 -25.52 25.35 9.64
N ASP A 283 -26.23 26.47 9.70
CA ASP A 283 -25.74 27.79 9.26
C ASP A 283 -24.54 28.26 10.08
N ARG A 284 -24.51 27.94 11.38
CA ARG A 284 -23.35 28.25 12.25
C ARG A 284 -22.14 27.33 12.00
N SER A 285 -22.34 26.18 11.36
CA SER A 285 -21.29 25.18 11.11
C SER A 285 -20.73 25.22 9.68
N VAL A 286 -21.45 25.82 8.72
CA VAL A 286 -21.07 25.86 7.30
C VAL A 286 -20.37 27.19 6.94
N PRO A 287 -19.26 27.16 6.18
CA PRO A 287 -18.47 28.36 5.87
C PRO A 287 -19.00 29.23 4.73
N LEU A 288 -19.92 28.72 3.91
CA LEU A 288 -20.34 29.36 2.66
C LEU A 288 -21.66 30.10 2.84
N ALA A 289 -21.53 31.38 3.23
CA ALA A 289 -22.58 32.36 3.45
C ALA A 289 -23.58 31.95 4.56
N PRO A 290 -23.97 32.88 5.46
CA PRO A 290 -25.14 32.63 6.27
C PRO A 290 -26.30 32.41 5.29
N ALA A 291 -26.81 31.18 5.18
CA ALA A 291 -28.12 31.04 4.58
C ALA A 291 -29.01 31.96 5.42
N ARG A 292 -29.76 32.85 4.76
CA ARG A 292 -30.50 33.93 5.43
C ARG A 292 -31.62 33.43 6.36
N ILE A 293 -31.64 32.14 6.67
CA ILE A 293 -32.53 31.43 7.59
C ILE A 293 -32.15 31.80 9.05
N GLY A 294 -30.86 31.94 9.36
CA GLY A 294 -30.37 32.39 10.69
C GLY A 294 -30.61 33.85 11.07
N ASN A 295 -31.13 34.72 10.18
CA ASN A 295 -31.36 36.13 10.54
C ASN A 295 -32.54 36.31 11.53
N ARG A 296 -33.39 35.29 11.67
CA ARG A 296 -34.59 35.36 12.51
C ARG A 296 -34.51 34.53 13.77
N CYS A 297 -33.65 33.51 13.84
CA CYS A 297 -33.50 32.62 14.99
C CYS A 297 -32.01 32.38 15.29
N ASP A 298 -31.62 32.38 16.56
CA ASP A 298 -30.22 32.18 16.97
C ASP A 298 -30.13 31.60 18.40
N PHE A 299 -28.93 31.19 18.83
CA PHE A 299 -28.67 30.76 20.20
C PHE A 299 -28.71 31.94 21.19
N ASP A 300 -29.44 31.79 22.30
CA ASP A 300 -29.52 32.81 23.36
C ASP A 300 -28.25 32.80 24.22
N THR A 301 -27.24 33.56 23.77
CA THR A 301 -25.95 33.75 24.46
C THR A 301 -26.05 34.52 25.77
N SER A 302 -27.24 35.00 26.19
CA SER A 302 -27.43 35.53 27.55
C SER A 302 -27.47 34.44 28.62
N SER A 303 -27.36 33.17 28.22
CA SER A 303 -27.40 32.00 29.10
C SER A 303 -26.17 31.10 28.93
N PRO A 304 -25.72 30.42 30.00
CA PRO A 304 -24.62 29.45 29.92
C PRO A 304 -24.88 28.32 28.93
N ALA A 305 -26.16 27.91 28.77
CA ALA A 305 -26.52 26.88 27.79
C ALA A 305 -26.34 27.39 26.36
N GLY A 306 -26.78 28.61 26.04
CA GLY A 306 -26.58 29.21 24.72
C GLY A 306 -25.11 29.47 24.39
N GLU A 307 -24.29 29.84 25.38
CA GLU A 307 -22.83 29.92 25.24
C GLU A 307 -22.22 28.55 24.91
N ALA A 308 -22.63 27.48 25.60
CA ALA A 308 -22.15 26.13 25.34
C ALA A 308 -22.53 25.62 23.94
N PHE A 309 -23.75 25.90 23.46
CA PHE A 309 -24.17 25.58 22.10
C PHE A 309 -23.35 26.37 21.07
N THR A 310 -23.10 27.65 21.32
CA THR A 310 -22.26 28.50 20.45
C THR A 310 -20.82 27.97 20.38
N ALA A 311 -20.20 27.63 21.52
CA ALA A 311 -18.87 27.03 21.56
C ALA A 311 -18.81 25.69 20.81
N SER A 312 -19.86 24.87 20.92
CA SER A 312 -19.99 23.60 20.18
C SER A 312 -20.02 23.83 18.66
N THR A 313 -20.67 24.89 18.19
CA THR A 313 -20.66 25.22 16.75
C THR A 313 -19.29 25.64 16.22
N TRP A 314 -18.42 26.26 17.03
CA TRP A 314 -17.04 26.54 16.60
C TRP A 314 -16.23 25.27 16.34
N VAL A 315 -16.42 24.24 17.17
CA VAL A 315 -15.78 22.92 16.97
C VAL A 315 -16.28 22.27 15.68
N LEU A 316 -17.61 22.26 15.46
CA LEU A 316 -18.20 21.72 14.25
C LEU A 316 -17.75 22.48 13.00
N GLN A 317 -17.65 23.80 13.08
CA GLN A 317 -17.13 24.64 12.00
C GLN A 317 -15.70 24.23 11.63
N ALA A 318 -14.80 24.08 12.60
CA ALA A 318 -13.44 23.62 12.34
C ALA A 318 -13.40 22.22 11.67
N LEU A 319 -14.26 21.30 12.10
CA LEU A 319 -14.40 19.97 11.49
C LEU A 319 -14.94 20.04 10.05
N VAL A 320 -15.94 20.89 9.79
CA VAL A 320 -16.48 21.11 8.44
C VAL A 320 -15.40 21.67 7.50
N TRP A 321 -14.61 22.66 7.95
CA TRP A 321 -13.50 23.22 7.17
C TRP A 321 -12.45 22.16 6.81
N THR A 322 -12.02 21.37 7.78
CA THR A 322 -10.99 20.35 7.57
C THR A 322 -11.49 19.24 6.64
N LEU A 323 -12.73 18.78 6.79
CA LEU A 323 -13.32 17.75 5.93
C LEU A 323 -13.64 18.26 4.52
N ALA A 324 -14.13 19.48 4.38
CA ALA A 324 -14.44 20.08 3.08
C ALA A 324 -13.15 20.31 2.25
N THR A 325 -12.11 20.86 2.86
CA THR A 325 -10.81 21.03 2.19
C THR A 325 -10.22 19.69 1.76
N LEU A 326 -10.33 18.66 2.60
CA LEU A 326 -9.88 17.31 2.28
C LEU A 326 -10.69 16.66 1.15
N ALA A 327 -12.01 16.86 1.13
CA ALA A 327 -12.87 16.39 0.05
C ALA A 327 -12.55 17.08 -1.29
N ILE A 328 -12.35 18.40 -1.29
CA ILE A 328 -11.97 19.18 -2.48
C ILE A 328 -10.58 18.77 -2.98
N ALA A 329 -9.60 18.64 -2.09
CA ALA A 329 -8.26 18.18 -2.46
C ALA A 329 -8.31 16.76 -3.06
N GLY A 330 -9.13 15.87 -2.49
CA GLY A 330 -9.40 14.55 -3.06
C GLY A 330 -10.01 14.60 -4.45
N TYR A 331 -10.99 15.48 -4.68
CA TYR A 331 -11.66 15.65 -5.97
C TYR A 331 -10.74 16.26 -7.06
N LEU A 332 -9.98 17.31 -6.72
CA LEU A 332 -8.99 17.91 -7.60
C LEU A 332 -7.87 16.91 -7.97
N GLY A 333 -7.47 16.07 -7.02
CA GLY A 333 -6.52 14.98 -7.26
C GLY A 333 -7.04 13.90 -8.23
N LEU A 334 -8.36 13.73 -8.34
CA LEU A 334 -9.00 12.83 -9.32
C LEU A 334 -9.04 13.46 -10.72
N ILE A 335 -9.39 14.74 -10.84
CA ILE A 335 -9.45 15.47 -12.13
C ILE A 335 -8.08 15.54 -12.80
N ARG A 336 -7.03 15.79 -12.03
CA ARG A 336 -5.67 15.87 -12.59
C ARG A 336 -5.21 14.53 -13.19
N LYS A 337 -5.76 13.41 -12.70
CA LYS A 337 -5.49 12.06 -13.23
C LYS A 337 -6.27 11.75 -14.50
N SER A 338 -7.52 12.22 -14.63
CA SER A 338 -8.32 11.98 -15.86
C SER A 338 -7.79 12.76 -17.06
N ASN A 339 -7.16 13.91 -16.84
CA ASN A 339 -6.59 14.73 -17.92
C ASN A 339 -5.18 14.29 -18.34
N ALA A 340 -4.55 13.36 -17.61
CA ALA A 340 -3.24 12.80 -17.97
C ALA A 340 -3.37 11.46 -18.72
N SER A 341 -4.59 10.97 -18.92
CA SER A 341 -4.92 9.72 -19.63
C SER A 341 -5.68 9.95 -20.94
N GLY A 342 -5.58 11.15 -21.52
CA GLY A 342 -6.18 11.53 -22.81
C GLY A 342 -5.13 12.04 -23.77
#